data_AF-A0A0C3QEL4-F1
#
_entry.id   AF-A0A0C3QEL4-F1
#
_cell.length_a   1.000
_cell.length_b   1.000
_cell.length_c   1.000
_cell.angle_alpha   90.00
_cell.angle_beta   90.00
_cell.angle_gamma   90.00
#
_symmetry.space_group_name_H-M   'P 1'
#
loop_
_entity.id
_entity.type
_entity.pdbx_description
1 polymer ?
#
loop_
_entity_poly.entity_id
_entity_poly.type
_entity_poly.pdbx_seq_one_letter_code
_entity_poly.pdbx_strand_id
1 'polypeptide(L)'
;MSSITLSQMDSLHVVLGAGTVAALSILSYYMTVKRQSNRPPGPRPLPVIGNILDMPRSRYALGWAELGQKYGPVVWLAVPGQKFLILNSIEAARELLEKRGSNYVDRPKWVMAGELMGLGSLTPLSRFNAAWRKHRLLLKHSLSQTVVKKDYSTRLTRKAHQYLNCLLTQPEDFLVDLGRVVAENIVELTYGRRIDDKGRDLVELNFYAMAISLRGMQGYIVDMLPALLEREVQYLPSWLPWMNFKRDAAKWRAEVDEIKQSTLEFAKSSLASR
;
A
#
# COMPACT_ATOMS: atom_id res chain seq x y z
N MET A 1 16.39 -63.35 -3.94
CA MET A 1 16.69 -62.01 -3.40
C MET A 1 16.67 -61.06 -4.58
N SER A 2 15.53 -60.42 -4.82
CA SER A 2 15.26 -59.56 -5.98
C SER A 2 15.85 -58.17 -5.76
N SER A 3 16.90 -57.86 -6.52
CA SER A 3 17.51 -56.54 -6.61
C SER A 3 16.52 -55.55 -7.22
N ILE A 4 15.91 -54.71 -6.39
CA ILE A 4 15.13 -53.56 -6.82
C ILE A 4 16.11 -52.60 -7.51
N THR A 5 15.96 -52.43 -8.82
CA THR A 5 16.82 -51.58 -9.65
C THR A 5 16.55 -50.11 -9.36
N LEU A 6 17.60 -49.27 -9.39
CA LEU A 6 17.56 -47.83 -9.09
C LEU A 6 16.38 -47.08 -9.77
N SER A 7 15.97 -47.50 -10.98
CA SER A 7 14.84 -46.91 -11.72
C SER A 7 13.47 -47.14 -11.07
N GLN A 8 13.28 -48.24 -10.33
CA GLN A 8 12.04 -48.53 -9.61
C GLN A 8 11.90 -47.62 -8.39
N MET A 9 13.01 -47.26 -7.72
CA MET A 9 13.00 -46.31 -6.61
C MET A 9 12.65 -44.89 -7.08
N ASP A 10 13.20 -44.43 -8.20
CA ASP A 10 12.86 -43.12 -8.76
C ASP A 10 11.37 -43.02 -9.14
N SER A 11 10.83 -44.07 -9.76
CA SER A 11 9.40 -44.13 -10.10
C SER A 11 8.49 -44.13 -8.87
N LEU A 12 8.91 -44.79 -7.78
CA LEU A 12 8.18 -44.82 -6.52
C LEU A 12 8.18 -43.45 -5.84
N HIS A 13 9.31 -42.74 -5.84
CA HIS A 13 9.41 -41.38 -5.31
C HIS A 13 8.55 -40.39 -6.10
N VAL A 14 8.49 -40.51 -7.43
CA VAL A 14 7.63 -39.68 -8.27
C VAL A 14 6.15 -39.95 -7.98
N VAL A 15 5.74 -41.22 -7.84
CA VAL A 15 4.35 -41.59 -7.53
C VAL A 15 3.94 -41.15 -6.12
N LEU A 16 4.82 -41.33 -5.12
CA LEU A 16 4.60 -40.83 -3.75
C LEU A 16 4.53 -39.30 -3.71
N GLY A 17 5.39 -38.61 -4.47
CA GLY A 17 5.35 -37.16 -4.63
C GLY A 17 4.04 -36.68 -5.26
N ALA A 18 3.60 -37.32 -6.34
CA ALA A 18 2.32 -36.99 -6.99
C ALA A 18 1.12 -37.27 -6.07
N GLY A 19 1.13 -38.38 -5.33
CA GLY A 19 0.08 -38.75 -4.39
C GLY A 19 -0.03 -37.77 -3.22
N THR A 20 1.10 -37.32 -2.67
CA THR A 20 1.12 -36.31 -1.59
C THR A 20 0.64 -34.94 -2.07
N VAL A 21 1.04 -34.49 -3.26
CA VAL A 21 0.54 -33.24 -3.85
C VAL A 21 -0.97 -33.31 -4.10
N ALA A 22 -1.48 -34.44 -4.62
CA ALA A 22 -2.90 -34.65 -4.85
C ALA A 22 -3.69 -34.65 -3.52
N ALA A 23 -3.21 -35.37 -2.51
CA ALA A 23 -3.84 -35.41 -1.19
C ALA A 23 -3.86 -34.03 -0.51
N LEU A 24 -2.75 -33.27 -0.59
CA LEU A 24 -2.66 -31.91 -0.07
C LEU A 24 -3.59 -30.95 -0.82
N SER A 25 -3.72 -31.11 -2.15
CA SER A 25 -4.62 -30.30 -2.97
C SER A 25 -6.09 -30.57 -2.64
N ILE A 26 -6.47 -31.85 -2.48
CA ILE A 26 -7.83 -32.27 -2.08
C ILE A 26 -8.15 -31.77 -0.67
N LEU A 27 -7.22 -31.94 0.27
CA LEU A 27 -7.37 -31.46 1.64
C LEU A 27 -7.51 -29.93 1.67
N SER A 28 -6.67 -29.21 0.92
CA SER A 28 -6.75 -27.75 0.77
C SER A 28 -8.09 -27.34 0.17
N TYR A 29 -8.57 -28.03 -0.87
CA TYR A 29 -9.88 -27.76 -1.49
C TYR A 29 -11.02 -27.92 -0.49
N TYR A 30 -11.04 -29.05 0.24
CA TYR A 30 -12.09 -29.33 1.23
C TYR A 30 -12.09 -28.32 2.38
N MET A 31 -10.90 -27.95 2.88
CA MET A 31 -10.76 -26.90 3.90
C MET A 31 -11.22 -25.53 3.40
N THR A 32 -11.03 -25.24 2.11
CA THR A 32 -11.38 -23.96 1.50
C THR A 32 -12.89 -23.81 1.31
N VAL A 33 -13.55 -24.87 0.82
CA VAL A 33 -15.01 -24.90 0.61
C VAL A 33 -15.75 -24.86 1.95
N LYS A 34 -15.34 -25.67 2.94
CA LYS A 34 -16.01 -25.70 4.25
C LYS A 34 -15.96 -24.37 4.99
N ARG A 35 -14.92 -23.55 4.74
CA ARG A 35 -14.76 -22.21 5.34
C ARG A 35 -15.65 -21.12 4.72
N GLN A 36 -16.42 -21.40 3.67
CA GLN A 36 -17.27 -20.40 3.02
C GLN A 36 -18.62 -20.14 3.71
N SER A 37 -19.17 -21.05 4.53
CA SER A 37 -20.59 -20.92 4.96
C SER A 37 -20.91 -19.67 5.80
N ASN A 38 -19.90 -19.01 6.38
CA ASN A 38 -20.06 -17.79 7.18
C ASN A 38 -19.40 -16.55 6.55
N ARG A 39 -19.05 -16.59 5.27
CA ARG A 39 -18.39 -15.45 4.60
C ARG A 39 -19.37 -14.68 3.73
N PRO A 40 -19.16 -13.35 3.56
CA PRO A 40 -19.87 -12.58 2.55
C PRO A 40 -19.69 -13.20 1.15
N PRO A 41 -20.61 -12.92 0.20
CA PRO A 41 -20.55 -13.49 -1.14
C PRO A 41 -19.27 -13.07 -1.88
N GLY A 42 -18.82 -13.90 -2.83
CA GLY A 42 -17.62 -13.64 -3.62
C GLY A 42 -17.20 -14.82 -4.48
N PRO A 43 -16.24 -14.64 -5.40
CA PRO A 43 -15.70 -15.72 -6.20
C PRO A 43 -15.07 -16.79 -5.31
N ARG A 44 -15.22 -18.04 -5.72
CA ARG A 44 -14.68 -19.18 -4.96
C ARG A 44 -13.15 -19.15 -5.03
N PRO A 45 -12.44 -19.06 -3.89
CA PRO A 45 -10.99 -19.06 -3.90
C PRO A 45 -10.46 -20.39 -4.41
N LEU A 46 -9.45 -20.33 -5.28
CA LEU A 46 -8.73 -21.51 -5.75
C LEU A 46 -7.83 -22.06 -4.64
N PRO A 47 -7.55 -23.38 -4.61
CA PRO A 47 -6.57 -23.94 -3.70
C PRO A 47 -5.21 -23.23 -3.83
N VAL A 48 -4.52 -23.02 -2.70
CA VAL A 48 -3.21 -22.37 -2.61
C VAL A 48 -3.19 -20.88 -2.96
N ILE A 49 -3.64 -20.48 -4.16
CA ILE A 49 -3.55 -19.10 -4.67
C ILE A 49 -4.75 -18.21 -4.32
N GLY A 50 -5.82 -18.79 -3.76
CA GLY A 50 -7.01 -18.06 -3.39
C GLY A 50 -7.66 -17.35 -4.59
N ASN A 51 -7.97 -16.07 -4.42
CA ASN A 51 -8.60 -15.21 -5.41
C ASN A 51 -7.62 -14.33 -6.18
N ILE A 52 -6.31 -14.67 -6.24
CA ILE A 52 -5.32 -13.86 -6.99
C ILE A 52 -5.77 -13.63 -8.44
N LEU A 53 -6.37 -14.64 -9.07
CA LEU A 53 -6.85 -14.56 -10.46
C LEU A 53 -8.14 -13.74 -10.60
N ASP A 54 -8.88 -13.55 -9.53
CA ASP A 54 -10.10 -12.72 -9.50
C ASP A 54 -9.79 -11.24 -9.21
N MET A 55 -8.55 -10.91 -8.82
CA MET A 55 -8.14 -9.53 -8.56
C MET A 55 -8.00 -8.75 -9.90
N PRO A 56 -8.56 -7.54 -10.02
CA PRO A 56 -8.34 -6.69 -11.17
C PRO A 56 -6.84 -6.40 -11.37
N ARG A 57 -6.33 -6.66 -12.57
CA ARG A 57 -4.92 -6.41 -12.93
C ARG A 57 -4.67 -5.00 -13.45
N SER A 58 -5.72 -4.36 -13.98
CA SER A 58 -5.71 -2.99 -14.47
C SER A 58 -7.09 -2.38 -14.26
N ARG A 59 -7.21 -1.06 -14.43
CA ARG A 59 -8.48 -0.33 -14.27
C ARG A 59 -9.20 -0.70 -12.97
N TYR A 60 -8.47 -0.68 -11.84
CA TYR A 60 -8.91 -1.22 -10.56
C TYR A 60 -10.34 -0.83 -10.18
N ALA A 61 -10.72 0.45 -10.34
CA ALA A 61 -12.06 0.93 -10.03
C ALA A 61 -13.16 0.16 -10.79
N LEU A 62 -12.98 -0.08 -12.09
CA LEU A 62 -13.94 -0.83 -12.91
C LEU A 62 -13.98 -2.30 -12.50
N GLY A 63 -12.82 -2.94 -12.34
CA GLY A 63 -12.77 -4.35 -11.95
C GLY A 63 -13.38 -4.61 -10.56
N TRP A 64 -13.19 -3.70 -9.60
CA TRP A 64 -13.85 -3.79 -8.30
C TRP A 64 -15.36 -3.59 -8.38
N ALA A 65 -15.82 -2.69 -9.25
CA ALA A 65 -17.25 -2.45 -9.50
C ALA A 65 -17.92 -3.64 -10.18
N GLU A 66 -17.27 -4.29 -11.16
CA GLU A 66 -17.76 -5.50 -11.83
C GLU A 66 -17.99 -6.64 -10.85
N LEU A 67 -17.07 -6.83 -9.89
CA LEU A 67 -17.26 -7.78 -8.79
C LEU A 67 -18.48 -7.43 -7.94
N GLY A 68 -18.73 -6.15 -7.68
CA GLY A 68 -19.93 -5.67 -6.98
C GLY A 68 -21.22 -5.96 -7.73
N GLN A 69 -21.23 -5.76 -9.05
CA GLN A 69 -22.39 -6.10 -9.89
C GLN A 69 -22.69 -7.60 -9.87
N LYS A 70 -21.65 -8.44 -9.81
CA LYS A 70 -21.79 -9.90 -9.85
C LYS A 70 -22.13 -10.54 -8.49
N TYR A 71 -21.55 -10.05 -7.41
CA TYR A 71 -21.63 -10.68 -6.08
C TYR A 71 -22.41 -9.86 -5.05
N GLY A 72 -22.78 -8.62 -5.38
CA GLY A 72 -23.58 -7.75 -4.54
C GLY A 72 -22.77 -6.67 -3.81
N PRO A 73 -23.41 -5.98 -2.85
CA PRO A 73 -22.88 -4.74 -2.26
C PRO A 73 -21.64 -4.95 -1.37
N VAL A 74 -21.39 -6.18 -0.91
CA VAL A 74 -20.23 -6.55 -0.09
C VAL A 74 -19.62 -7.83 -0.64
N VAL A 75 -18.38 -7.75 -1.12
CA VAL A 75 -17.70 -8.88 -1.77
C VAL A 75 -16.49 -9.32 -0.96
N TRP A 76 -16.40 -10.63 -0.70
CA TRP A 76 -15.27 -11.24 -0.01
C TRP A 76 -14.26 -11.84 -0.99
N LEU A 77 -12.99 -11.51 -0.82
CA LEU A 77 -11.87 -12.18 -1.49
C LEU A 77 -10.80 -12.58 -0.47
N ALA A 78 -10.07 -13.64 -0.77
CA ALA A 78 -8.91 -14.05 0.01
C ALA A 78 -7.77 -14.43 -0.94
N VAL A 79 -6.62 -13.79 -0.76
CA VAL A 79 -5.35 -14.18 -1.39
C VAL A 79 -4.41 -14.72 -0.30
N PRO A 80 -3.30 -15.37 -0.63
CA PRO A 80 -2.28 -15.73 0.34
C PRO A 80 -1.86 -14.50 1.15
N GLY A 81 -1.84 -14.63 2.48
CA GLY A 81 -1.46 -13.55 3.39
C GLY A 81 -2.51 -12.47 3.66
N GLN A 82 -3.50 -12.26 2.77
CA GLN A 82 -4.43 -11.14 2.88
C GLN A 82 -5.89 -11.49 2.55
N LYS A 83 -6.81 -10.88 3.29
CA LYS A 83 -8.25 -10.98 3.07
C LYS A 83 -8.80 -9.60 2.73
N PHE A 84 -9.72 -9.55 1.77
CA PHE A 84 -10.34 -8.30 1.31
C PHE A 84 -11.85 -8.39 1.49
N LEU A 85 -12.41 -7.29 1.99
CA LEU A 85 -13.84 -7.03 2.02
C LEU A 85 -14.08 -5.77 1.18
N ILE A 86 -14.64 -5.95 -0.01
CA ILE A 86 -14.88 -4.87 -0.97
C ILE A 86 -16.29 -4.33 -0.72
N LEU A 87 -16.40 -3.01 -0.55
CA LEU A 87 -17.67 -2.33 -0.31
C LEU A 87 -18.09 -1.62 -1.59
N ASN A 88 -19.10 -2.17 -2.26
CA ASN A 88 -19.62 -1.68 -3.54
C ASN A 88 -20.96 -0.93 -3.40
N SER A 89 -21.38 -0.59 -2.17
CA SER A 89 -22.52 0.29 -1.92
C SER A 89 -22.21 1.33 -0.83
N ILE A 90 -22.87 2.48 -0.93
CA ILE A 90 -22.70 3.56 0.05
C ILE A 90 -23.27 3.20 1.42
N GLU A 91 -24.32 2.38 1.48
CA GLU A 91 -24.92 1.87 2.71
C GLU A 91 -23.93 0.98 3.45
N ALA A 92 -23.28 0.05 2.75
CA ALA A 92 -22.25 -0.81 3.33
C ALA A 92 -21.04 0.01 3.81
N ALA A 93 -20.61 1.00 3.03
CA ALA A 93 -19.53 1.90 3.42
C ALA A 93 -19.87 2.71 4.67
N ARG A 94 -21.07 3.30 4.76
CA ARG A 94 -21.54 4.03 5.95
C ARG A 94 -21.68 3.12 7.17
N GLU A 95 -22.28 1.95 7.01
CA GLU A 95 -22.49 1.01 8.12
C GLU A 95 -21.16 0.54 8.72
N LEU A 96 -20.15 0.26 7.89
CA LEU A 96 -18.86 -0.25 8.36
C LEU A 96 -17.88 0.88 8.71
N LEU A 97 -17.64 1.83 7.82
CA LEU A 97 -16.57 2.82 7.97
C LEU A 97 -16.98 4.05 8.78
N GLU A 98 -18.27 4.41 8.81
CA GLU A 98 -18.76 5.57 9.56
C GLU A 98 -19.29 5.14 10.93
N LYS A 99 -20.33 4.31 10.98
CA LYS A 99 -20.96 3.91 12.26
C LYS A 99 -20.06 3.02 13.11
N ARG A 100 -19.26 2.16 12.48
CA ARG A 100 -18.37 1.19 13.13
C ARG A 100 -16.89 1.49 12.86
N GLY A 101 -16.55 2.73 12.48
CA GLY A 101 -15.23 3.10 12.00
C GLY A 101 -14.08 2.82 12.97
N SER A 102 -14.35 2.83 14.28
CA SER A 102 -13.36 2.46 15.32
C SER A 102 -12.84 1.02 15.17
N ASN A 103 -13.64 0.10 14.61
CA ASN A 103 -13.24 -1.27 14.36
C ASN A 103 -12.31 -1.41 13.14
N TYR A 104 -12.34 -0.44 12.23
CA TYR A 104 -11.65 -0.50 10.92
C TYR A 104 -10.59 0.60 10.76
N VAL A 105 -10.17 1.23 11.86
CA VAL A 105 -9.21 2.35 11.83
C VAL A 105 -7.77 1.89 11.58
N ASP A 106 -7.44 0.63 11.85
CA ASP A 106 -6.07 0.10 11.71
C ASP A 106 -5.65 0.00 10.23
N ARG A 107 -4.34 -0.07 9.99
CA ARG A 107 -3.77 -0.27 8.65
C ARG A 107 -3.35 -1.72 8.47
N PRO A 108 -3.52 -2.30 7.27
CA PRO A 108 -2.96 -3.61 6.99
C PRO A 108 -1.44 -3.57 7.12
N LYS A 109 -0.87 -4.70 7.49
CA LYS A 109 0.58 -4.85 7.56
C LYS A 109 1.13 -5.00 6.14
N TRP A 110 1.89 -4.01 5.69
CA TRP A 110 2.72 -4.10 4.48
C TRP A 110 4.15 -4.38 4.91
N VAL A 111 4.66 -5.58 4.65
CA VAL A 111 6.04 -5.94 4.99
C VAL A 111 7.00 -5.15 4.10
N MET A 112 6.71 -5.05 2.80
CA MET A 112 7.54 -4.29 1.87
C MET A 112 7.55 -2.79 2.19
N ALA A 113 6.39 -2.12 2.04
CA ALA A 113 6.27 -0.69 2.28
C ALA A 113 6.49 -0.30 3.75
N GLY A 114 5.90 -1.05 4.69
CA GLY A 114 5.92 -0.70 6.10
C GLY A 114 7.27 -0.96 6.77
N GLU A 115 7.75 -2.21 6.70
CA GLU A 115 8.89 -2.68 7.48
C GLU A 115 10.22 -2.51 6.74
N LEU A 116 10.30 -3.01 5.50
CA LEU A 116 11.55 -2.99 4.74
C LEU A 116 11.90 -1.58 4.26
N MET A 117 10.94 -0.87 3.65
CA MET A 117 11.12 0.53 3.21
C MET A 117 11.01 1.55 4.34
N GLY A 118 10.57 1.15 5.54
CA GLY A 118 10.45 2.04 6.70
C GLY A 118 9.35 3.09 6.58
N LEU A 119 8.32 2.85 5.76
CA LEU A 119 7.18 3.77 5.64
C LEU A 119 6.14 3.58 6.75
N GLY A 120 6.24 2.51 7.54
CA GLY A 120 5.29 2.21 8.63
C GLY A 120 5.27 3.24 9.76
N SER A 121 6.27 4.13 9.84
CA SER A 121 6.29 5.27 10.78
C SER A 121 5.54 6.49 10.27
N LEU A 122 5.24 6.56 8.97
CA LEU A 122 4.49 7.66 8.37
C LEU A 122 3.01 7.55 8.75
N THR A 123 2.37 8.68 9.08
CA THR A 123 0.97 8.73 9.50
C THR A 123 -0.02 7.98 8.59
N PRO A 124 0.10 8.02 7.24
CA PRO A 124 -0.83 7.31 6.36
C PRO A 124 -0.77 5.78 6.46
N LEU A 125 0.42 5.24 6.77
CA LEU A 125 0.71 3.80 6.77
C LEU A 125 0.92 3.21 8.17
N SER A 126 1.08 4.07 9.19
CA SER A 126 1.20 3.65 10.57
C SER A 126 -0.08 2.99 11.07
N ARG A 127 0.11 1.88 11.78
CA ARG A 127 -0.94 1.18 12.51
C ARG A 127 -1.53 2.05 13.62
N PHE A 128 -2.72 1.68 14.07
CA PHE A 128 -3.39 2.35 15.19
C PHE A 128 -2.62 2.10 16.49
N ASN A 129 -1.83 3.10 16.92
CA ASN A 129 -1.03 3.05 18.12
C ASN A 129 -0.94 4.45 18.77
N ALA A 130 -0.20 4.57 19.88
CA ALA A 130 -0.03 5.84 20.58
C ALA A 130 0.63 6.93 19.72
N ALA A 131 1.60 6.57 18.87
CA ALA A 131 2.26 7.51 17.97
C ALA A 131 1.29 8.04 16.90
N TRP A 132 0.52 7.16 16.26
CA TRP A 132 -0.50 7.55 15.28
C TRP A 132 -1.54 8.49 15.88
N ARG A 133 -2.00 8.23 17.13
CA ARG A 133 -2.93 9.13 17.83
C ARG A 133 -2.33 10.53 18.03
N LYS A 134 -1.04 10.61 18.39
CA LYS A 134 -0.32 11.89 18.50
C LYS A 134 -0.22 12.60 17.15
N HIS A 135 0.16 11.88 16.08
CA HIS A 135 0.22 12.44 14.73
C HIS A 135 -1.14 13.01 14.32
N ARG A 136 -2.22 12.25 14.56
CA ARG A 136 -3.59 12.65 14.20
C ARG A 136 -4.05 13.87 14.99
N LEU A 137 -3.70 13.97 16.27
CA LEU A 137 -4.00 15.14 17.11
C LEU A 137 -3.35 16.41 16.54
N LEU A 138 -2.06 16.34 16.22
CA LEU A 138 -1.31 17.47 15.65
C LEU A 138 -1.89 17.89 14.29
N LEU A 139 -2.11 16.93 13.39
CA LEU A 139 -2.70 17.20 12.08
C LEU A 139 -4.10 17.78 12.18
N LYS A 140 -4.94 17.30 13.13
CA LYS A 140 -6.29 17.84 13.35
C LYS A 140 -6.25 19.32 13.73
N HIS A 141 -5.28 19.71 14.56
CA HIS A 141 -5.10 21.11 14.93
C HIS A 141 -4.63 21.94 13.72
N SER A 142 -3.53 21.53 13.07
CA SER A 142 -2.92 22.27 11.96
C SER A 142 -3.78 22.33 10.70
N LEU A 143 -4.71 21.40 10.52
CA LEU A 143 -5.65 21.35 9.39
C LEU A 143 -7.09 21.68 9.81
N SER A 144 -7.28 22.30 10.99
CA SER A 144 -8.60 22.75 11.43
C SER A 144 -9.13 23.85 10.52
N GLN A 145 -10.46 23.93 10.36
CA GLN A 145 -11.09 24.95 9.52
C GLN A 145 -10.66 26.38 9.92
N THR A 146 -10.51 26.63 11.22
CA THR A 146 -10.05 27.92 11.75
C THR A 146 -8.63 28.25 11.29
N VAL A 147 -7.69 27.32 11.43
CA VAL A 147 -6.30 27.49 10.99
C VAL A 147 -6.23 27.65 9.47
N VAL A 148 -6.94 26.80 8.72
CA VAL A 148 -6.97 26.88 7.25
C VAL A 148 -7.48 28.25 6.78
N LYS A 149 -8.60 28.72 7.37
CA LYS A 149 -9.20 30.02 6.99
C LYS A 149 -8.30 31.20 7.33
N LYS A 150 -7.66 31.16 8.50
CA LYS A 150 -6.85 32.27 9.00
C LYS A 150 -5.47 32.31 8.34
N ASP A 151 -4.80 31.16 8.25
CA ASP A 151 -3.36 31.10 7.97
C ASP A 151 -3.06 30.64 6.54
N TYR A 152 -3.95 29.88 5.89
CA TYR A 152 -3.68 29.28 4.56
C TYR A 152 -4.48 29.91 3.41
N SER A 153 -5.69 30.44 3.67
CA SER A 153 -6.61 30.91 2.62
C SER A 153 -5.98 31.90 1.64
N THR A 154 -5.29 32.94 2.12
CA THR A 154 -4.65 33.94 1.24
C THR A 154 -3.66 33.31 0.27
N ARG A 155 -2.85 32.34 0.75
CA ARG A 155 -1.87 31.64 -0.09
C ARG A 155 -2.57 30.75 -1.12
N LEU A 156 -3.58 29.98 -0.70
CA LEU A 156 -4.33 29.10 -1.58
C LEU A 156 -5.04 29.91 -2.68
N THR A 157 -5.69 31.02 -2.35
CA THR A 157 -6.34 31.92 -3.32
C THR A 157 -5.33 32.50 -4.31
N ARG A 158 -4.17 32.96 -3.84
CA ARG A 158 -3.12 33.48 -4.72
C ARG A 158 -2.63 32.43 -5.73
N LYS A 159 -2.33 31.21 -5.26
CA LYS A 159 -1.90 30.10 -6.15
C LYS A 159 -3.00 29.67 -7.11
N ALA A 160 -4.27 29.70 -6.68
CA ALA A 160 -5.41 29.44 -7.55
C ALA A 160 -5.53 30.48 -8.68
N HIS A 161 -5.39 31.78 -8.39
CA HIS A 161 -5.37 32.81 -9.43
C HIS A 161 -4.20 32.64 -10.41
N GLN A 162 -3.02 32.27 -9.90
CA GLN A 162 -1.86 31.99 -10.75
C GLN A 162 -2.14 30.82 -11.71
N TYR A 163 -2.69 29.73 -11.18
CA TYR A 163 -3.09 28.57 -12.00
C TYR A 163 -4.13 28.95 -13.07
N LEU A 164 -5.18 29.69 -12.70
CA LEU A 164 -6.21 30.12 -13.64
C LEU A 164 -5.65 31.01 -14.75
N ASN A 165 -4.71 31.91 -14.44
CA ASN A 165 -4.05 32.73 -15.46
C ASN A 165 -3.18 31.88 -16.40
N CYS A 166 -2.43 30.90 -15.88
CA CYS A 166 -1.67 29.98 -16.71
C CYS A 166 -2.59 29.19 -17.64
N LEU A 167 -3.73 28.73 -17.12
CA LEU A 167 -4.73 27.96 -17.86
C LEU A 167 -5.29 28.72 -19.07
N LEU A 168 -5.42 30.05 -18.98
CA LEU A 168 -5.84 30.89 -20.11
C LEU A 168 -4.81 30.91 -21.26
N THR A 169 -3.54 30.67 -20.95
CA THR A 169 -2.44 30.71 -21.93
C THR A 169 -2.01 29.34 -22.43
N GLN A 170 -2.11 28.30 -21.58
CA GLN A 170 -1.65 26.94 -21.85
C GLN A 170 -2.66 25.93 -21.26
N PRO A 171 -3.83 25.73 -21.91
CA PRO A 171 -4.88 24.86 -21.39
C PRO A 171 -4.57 23.36 -21.54
N GLU A 172 -3.62 23.00 -22.41
CA GLU A 172 -3.34 21.62 -22.81
C GLU A 172 -2.88 20.73 -21.64
N ASP A 173 -2.10 21.29 -20.71
CA ASP A 173 -1.47 20.56 -19.60
C ASP A 173 -2.15 20.83 -18.23
N PHE A 174 -3.42 21.22 -18.24
CA PHE A 174 -4.13 21.71 -17.05
C PHE A 174 -4.06 20.77 -15.83
N LEU A 175 -4.13 19.45 -16.02
CA LEU A 175 -4.05 18.49 -14.91
C LEU A 175 -2.66 18.39 -14.30
N VAL A 176 -1.62 18.48 -15.15
CA VAL A 176 -0.23 18.44 -14.71
C VAL A 176 0.07 19.70 -13.90
N ASP A 177 -0.35 20.85 -14.41
CA ASP A 177 -0.19 22.15 -13.75
C ASP A 177 -0.96 22.22 -12.44
N LEU A 178 -2.20 21.73 -12.42
CA LEU A 178 -2.99 21.65 -11.19
C LEU A 178 -2.30 20.78 -10.14
N GLY A 179 -1.83 19.59 -10.56
CA GLY A 179 -1.11 18.68 -9.68
C GLY A 179 0.15 19.32 -9.09
N ARG A 180 0.91 20.06 -9.91
CA ARG A 180 2.10 20.77 -9.48
C ARG A 180 1.77 21.91 -8.52
N VAL A 181 0.76 22.74 -8.81
CA VAL A 181 0.33 23.84 -7.94
C VAL A 181 -0.13 23.32 -6.58
N VAL A 182 -0.87 22.20 -6.54
CA VAL A 182 -1.27 21.57 -5.28
C VAL A 182 -0.04 21.07 -4.51
N ALA A 183 0.89 20.40 -5.18
CA ALA A 183 2.09 19.88 -4.54
C ALA A 183 2.99 21.00 -3.99
N GLU A 184 3.16 22.10 -4.73
CA GLU A 184 3.86 23.30 -4.27
C GLU A 184 3.21 23.88 -3.01
N ASN A 185 1.88 23.99 -2.96
CA ASN A 185 1.19 24.46 -1.76
C ASN A 185 1.47 23.56 -0.56
N ILE A 186 1.41 22.23 -0.72
CA ILE A 186 1.68 21.28 0.36
C ILE A 186 3.13 21.42 0.85
N VAL A 187 4.10 21.47 -0.07
CA VAL A 187 5.53 21.62 0.24
C VAL A 187 5.80 22.95 0.96
N GLU A 188 5.29 24.06 0.45
CA GLU A 188 5.47 25.39 1.07
C GLU A 188 4.75 25.51 2.42
N LEU A 189 3.62 24.79 2.63
CA LEU A 189 2.90 24.78 3.91
C LEU A 189 3.59 23.89 4.94
N THR A 190 4.13 22.75 4.51
CA THR A 190 4.75 21.76 5.40
C THR A 190 6.17 22.15 5.77
N TYR A 191 6.95 22.59 4.79
CA TYR A 191 8.37 22.86 4.94
C TYR A 191 8.73 24.34 4.84
N GLY A 192 7.81 25.23 4.45
CA GLY A 192 8.13 26.67 4.34
C GLY A 192 9.02 27.07 3.16
N ARG A 193 9.47 26.11 2.34
CA ARG A 193 10.32 26.33 1.16
C ARG A 193 10.07 25.26 0.09
N ARG A 194 10.52 25.52 -1.13
CA ARG A 194 10.38 24.59 -2.27
C ARG A 194 11.67 23.85 -2.64
N ILE A 195 12.82 24.52 -2.53
CA ILE A 195 14.11 23.95 -2.92
C ILE A 195 14.82 23.50 -1.66
N ASP A 196 15.43 22.31 -1.59
CA ASP A 196 16.21 21.88 -0.42
C ASP A 196 17.62 22.50 -0.36
N ASP A 197 18.42 22.16 0.64
CA ASP A 197 19.79 22.69 0.80
C ASP A 197 20.76 22.24 -0.30
N LYS A 198 20.40 21.19 -1.05
CA LYS A 198 21.17 20.66 -2.17
C LYS A 198 20.71 21.21 -3.53
N GLY A 199 19.76 22.15 -3.55
CA GLY A 199 19.22 22.73 -4.77
C GLY A 199 18.15 21.86 -5.46
N ARG A 200 17.65 20.80 -4.82
CA ARG A 200 16.65 19.88 -5.38
C ARG A 200 15.23 20.40 -5.14
N ASP A 201 14.33 20.17 -6.10
CA ASP A 201 12.92 20.51 -5.95
C ASP A 201 12.21 19.51 -5.03
N LEU A 202 11.74 19.99 -3.88
CA LEU A 202 10.98 19.18 -2.93
C LEU A 202 9.66 18.68 -3.52
N VAL A 203 9.08 19.37 -4.50
CA VAL A 203 7.88 18.89 -5.21
C VAL A 203 8.19 17.59 -5.95
N GLU A 204 9.27 17.57 -6.72
CA GLU A 204 9.71 16.39 -7.47
C GLU A 204 10.10 15.25 -6.54
N LEU A 205 10.82 15.55 -5.44
CA LEU A 205 11.18 14.56 -4.43
C LEU A 205 9.94 13.93 -3.77
N ASN A 206 8.90 14.72 -3.48
CA ASN A 206 7.66 14.18 -2.91
C ASN A 206 6.87 13.34 -3.92
N PHE A 207 6.83 13.72 -5.20
CA PHE A 207 6.24 12.89 -6.25
C PHE A 207 7.00 11.56 -6.42
N TYR A 208 8.33 11.61 -6.37
CA TYR A 208 9.18 10.42 -6.41
C TYR A 208 8.92 9.50 -5.20
N ALA A 209 8.91 10.07 -3.99
CA ALA A 209 8.60 9.32 -2.77
C ALA A 209 7.20 8.69 -2.81
N MET A 210 6.20 9.40 -3.36
CA MET A 210 4.85 8.87 -3.58
C MET A 210 4.87 7.70 -4.57
N ALA A 211 5.56 7.84 -5.70
CA ALA A 211 5.66 6.78 -6.71
C ALA A 211 6.31 5.50 -6.17
N ILE A 212 7.38 5.64 -5.39
CA ILE A 212 8.05 4.52 -4.70
C ILE A 212 7.13 3.89 -3.66
N SER A 213 6.42 4.70 -2.87
CA SER A 213 5.48 4.20 -1.87
C SER A 213 4.37 3.37 -2.51
N LEU A 214 3.82 3.83 -3.64
CA LEU A 214 2.83 3.10 -4.41
C LEU A 214 3.38 1.78 -4.96
N ARG A 215 4.60 1.78 -5.52
CA ARG A 215 5.26 0.53 -5.98
C ARG A 215 5.48 -0.45 -4.83
N GLY A 216 5.93 0.02 -3.67
CA GLY A 216 6.10 -0.80 -2.47
C GLY A 216 4.81 -1.43 -1.94
N MET A 217 3.65 -0.90 -2.32
CA MET A 217 2.33 -1.44 -1.96
C MET A 217 1.74 -2.38 -3.01
N GLN A 218 2.39 -2.58 -4.17
CA GLN A 218 1.88 -3.38 -5.29
C GLN A 218 2.14 -4.89 -5.16
N GLY A 219 1.87 -5.46 -3.98
CA GLY A 219 1.74 -6.92 -3.82
C GLY A 219 3.02 -7.70 -4.07
N TYR A 220 4.13 -7.28 -3.45
CA TYR A 220 5.36 -8.08 -3.47
C TYR A 220 5.13 -9.45 -2.81
N ILE A 221 5.91 -10.45 -3.21
CA ILE A 221 5.77 -11.83 -2.68
C ILE A 221 5.90 -11.89 -1.15
N VAL A 222 6.67 -10.97 -0.58
CA VAL A 222 6.85 -10.83 0.88
C VAL A 222 5.54 -10.45 1.59
N ASP A 223 4.65 -9.70 0.92
CA ASP A 223 3.34 -9.35 1.46
C ASP A 223 2.31 -10.50 1.32
N MET A 224 2.55 -11.45 0.40
CA MET A 224 1.71 -12.63 0.22
C MET A 224 2.02 -13.75 1.22
N LEU A 225 3.25 -13.82 1.73
CA LEU A 225 3.71 -14.84 2.67
C LEU A 225 4.36 -14.23 3.92
N PRO A 226 3.68 -13.30 4.63
CA PRO A 226 4.30 -12.58 5.75
C PRO A 226 4.78 -13.54 6.85
N ALA A 227 4.01 -14.57 7.17
CA ALA A 227 4.38 -15.52 8.23
C ALA A 227 5.65 -16.35 7.94
N LEU A 228 5.93 -16.65 6.67
CA LEU A 228 7.09 -17.46 6.28
C LEU A 228 8.32 -16.59 6.02
N LEU A 229 8.11 -15.42 5.43
CA LEU A 229 9.19 -14.58 4.93
C LEU A 229 9.58 -13.46 5.91
N GLU A 230 8.73 -13.00 6.82
CA GLU A 230 9.09 -11.87 7.70
C GLU A 230 10.33 -12.15 8.57
N ARG A 231 10.43 -13.35 9.15
CA ARG A 231 11.59 -13.74 9.98
C ARG A 231 12.77 -14.23 9.16
N GLU A 232 12.50 -15.03 8.14
CA GLU A 232 13.53 -15.73 7.38
C GLU A 232 14.11 -14.90 6.23
N VAL A 233 13.43 -13.81 5.81
CA VAL A 233 13.92 -12.92 4.76
C VAL A 233 15.29 -12.38 5.11
N GLN A 234 15.61 -12.10 6.37
CA GLN A 234 16.94 -11.61 6.73
C GLN A 234 18.05 -12.60 6.35
N TYR A 235 17.78 -13.91 6.43
CA TYR A 235 18.73 -14.98 6.14
C TYR A 235 18.77 -15.42 4.67
N LEU A 236 17.73 -15.09 3.88
CA LEU A 236 17.68 -15.48 2.46
C LEU A 236 18.64 -14.67 1.58
N PRO A 237 19.49 -15.28 0.74
CA PRO A 237 20.40 -14.52 -0.12
C PRO A 237 19.71 -13.63 -1.16
N SER A 238 20.24 -12.42 -1.38
CA SER A 238 19.71 -11.44 -2.35
C SER A 238 19.94 -11.80 -3.83
N TRP A 239 20.51 -12.97 -4.14
CA TRP A 239 20.73 -13.46 -5.50
C TRP A 239 19.58 -14.35 -6.02
N LEU A 240 18.67 -14.80 -5.14
CA LEU A 240 17.53 -15.61 -5.55
C LEU A 240 16.58 -14.80 -6.48
N PRO A 241 16.00 -15.42 -7.54
CA PRO A 241 15.26 -14.69 -8.59
C PRO A 241 14.07 -13.86 -8.10
N TRP A 242 13.43 -14.27 -7.01
CA TRP A 242 12.28 -13.61 -6.38
C TRP A 242 12.66 -12.65 -5.25
N MET A 243 13.95 -12.44 -4.97
CA MET A 243 14.44 -11.59 -3.87
C MET A 243 14.84 -10.17 -4.32
N ASN A 244 14.48 -9.75 -5.54
CA ASN A 244 14.73 -8.40 -6.06
C ASN A 244 14.18 -7.31 -5.12
N PHE A 245 13.09 -7.61 -4.41
CA PHE A 245 12.49 -6.71 -3.42
C PHE A 245 13.45 -6.31 -2.29
N LYS A 246 14.47 -7.12 -1.96
CA LYS A 246 15.48 -6.73 -0.96
C LYS A 246 16.32 -5.54 -1.44
N ARG A 247 16.71 -5.57 -2.72
CA ARG A 247 17.52 -4.51 -3.33
C ARG A 247 16.67 -3.25 -3.45
N ASP A 248 15.43 -3.40 -3.94
CA ASP A 248 14.46 -2.31 -4.03
C ASP A 248 14.20 -1.69 -2.66
N ALA A 249 13.93 -2.51 -1.65
CA ALA A 249 13.66 -2.03 -0.31
C ALA A 249 14.85 -1.29 0.32
N ALA A 250 16.07 -1.83 0.19
CA ALA A 250 17.26 -1.19 0.73
C ALA A 250 17.50 0.18 0.07
N LYS A 251 17.38 0.23 -1.27
CA LYS A 251 17.51 1.46 -2.04
C LYS A 251 16.44 2.49 -1.63
N TRP A 252 15.17 2.08 -1.68
CA TRP A 252 14.05 2.97 -1.39
C TRP A 252 14.00 3.42 0.06
N ARG A 253 14.43 2.58 1.00
CA ARG A 253 14.58 2.98 2.40
C ARG A 253 15.59 4.10 2.54
N ALA A 254 16.78 3.96 1.94
CA ALA A 254 17.82 4.99 2.00
C ALA A 254 17.33 6.32 1.40
N GLU A 255 16.69 6.28 0.24
CA GLU A 255 16.14 7.47 -0.42
C GLU A 255 15.04 8.14 0.42
N VAL A 256 14.12 7.36 1.00
CA VAL A 256 13.06 7.89 1.84
C VAL A 256 13.61 8.48 3.13
N ASP A 257 14.55 7.81 3.78
CA ASP A 257 15.15 8.28 5.03
C ASP A 257 15.98 9.57 4.79
N GLU A 258 16.66 9.68 3.64
CA GLU A 258 17.32 10.93 3.24
C GLU A 258 16.31 12.08 3.07
N ILE A 259 15.20 11.85 2.36
CA ILE A 259 14.15 12.87 2.15
C ILE A 259 13.55 13.30 3.50
N LYS A 260 13.23 12.34 4.38
CA LYS A 260 12.69 12.61 5.72
C LYS A 260 13.68 13.42 6.57
N GLN A 261 14.95 13.02 6.57
CA GLN A 261 15.96 13.66 7.40
C GLN A 261 16.24 15.08 6.92
N SER A 262 16.44 15.28 5.62
CA SER A 262 16.68 16.60 5.04
C SER A 262 15.52 17.56 5.32
N THR A 263 14.27 17.11 5.14
CA THR A 263 13.09 17.95 5.41
C THR A 263 12.90 18.25 6.90
N LEU A 264 13.22 17.30 7.79
CA LEU A 264 13.14 17.49 9.24
C LEU A 264 14.21 18.44 9.78
N GLU A 265 15.46 18.26 9.35
CA GLU A 265 16.58 19.12 9.75
C GLU A 265 16.32 20.57 9.33
N PHE A 266 15.79 20.77 8.13
CA PHE A 266 15.37 22.09 7.69
C PHE A 266 14.25 22.68 8.57
N ALA A 267 13.20 21.90 8.83
CA ALA A 267 12.09 22.39 9.66
C ALA A 267 12.59 22.80 11.06
N LYS A 268 13.55 22.06 11.62
CA LYS A 268 14.20 22.43 12.89
C LYS A 268 15.02 23.71 12.79
N SER A 269 15.83 23.88 11.76
CA SER A 269 16.65 25.08 11.59
C SER A 269 15.80 26.34 11.38
N SER A 270 14.73 26.25 10.58
CA SER A 270 13.79 27.35 10.37
C SER A 270 13.01 27.74 11.63
N LEU A 271 12.80 26.82 12.57
CA LEU A 271 12.19 27.11 13.87
C LEU A 271 13.19 27.73 14.85
N ALA A 272 14.46 27.34 14.79
CA ALA A 272 15.52 27.90 15.63
C ALA A 272 15.93 29.32 15.22
N SER A 273 15.67 29.72 13.96
CA SER A 273 15.96 31.06 13.44
C SER A 273 14.83 32.08 13.63
N ARG A 274 13.77 31.74 14.38
CA ARG A 274 12.63 32.62 14.72
C ARG A 274 12.70 33.00 16.18
#